data_AF-A0A6L2N6D3-F1
#
_entry.id   AF-A0A6L2N6D3-F1
#
_cell.length_a   1.000
_cell.length_b   1.000
_cell.length_c   1.000
_cell.angle_alpha   90.00
_cell.angle_beta   90.00
_cell.angle_gamma   90.00
#
_symmetry.space_group_name_H-M   'P 1'
#
loop_
_entity.id
_entity.type
_entity.pdbx_description
1 polymer ?
#
loop_
_entity_poly.entity_id
_entity_poly.type
_entity_poly.pdbx_seq_one_letter_code
_entity_poly.pdbx_strand_id
1 'polypeptide(L)'
;MLNKDNYVPWLSRIILYARSRPNGKMIVDSMENGSYVRRMIATPGEPDLPVLVPESFYEQTDEELTENDIKRIDANDQAIQTILLGLPEDIYAAVDSYETAKEILERVRQLMKGSDIGE
;
A
#
# COMPACT_ATOMS: atom_id res chain seq x y z
N MET A 1 1.01 18.22 -10.19
CA MET A 1 1.37 17.24 -11.23
C MET A 1 2.86 17.01 -11.24
N LEU A 2 3.29 15.76 -11.35
CA LEU A 2 4.69 15.32 -11.44
C LEU A 2 5.31 15.72 -12.79
N ASN A 3 6.59 16.10 -12.79
CA ASN A 3 7.42 16.30 -13.97
C ASN A 3 8.80 15.66 -13.74
N LYS A 4 9.57 15.49 -14.83
CA LYS A 4 10.88 14.81 -14.84
C LYS A 4 11.86 15.25 -13.73
N ASP A 5 11.93 16.55 -13.43
CA ASP A 5 12.95 17.13 -12.55
C ASP A 5 12.39 17.54 -11.17
N ASN A 6 11.10 17.31 -10.91
CA ASN A 6 10.42 17.82 -9.72
C ASN A 6 9.94 16.75 -8.75
N TYR A 7 10.44 15.52 -8.85
CA TYR A 7 10.02 14.42 -7.97
C TYR A 7 10.06 14.78 -6.49
N VAL A 8 11.15 15.42 -6.01
CA VAL A 8 11.29 15.79 -4.59
C VAL A 8 10.27 16.87 -4.17
N PRO A 9 10.15 18.02 -4.87
CA PRO A 9 9.07 18.98 -4.61
C PRO A 9 7.66 18.39 -4.72
N TRP A 10 7.42 17.50 -5.67
CA TRP A 10 6.13 16.83 -5.87
C TRP A 10 5.79 15.91 -4.69
N LEU A 11 6.74 15.08 -4.27
CA LEU A 11 6.61 14.18 -3.13
C LEU A 11 6.30 14.96 -1.85
N SER A 12 7.01 16.07 -1.62
CA SER A 12 6.76 16.95 -0.48
C SER A 12 5.32 17.49 -0.46
N ARG A 13 4.79 17.91 -1.62
CA ARG A 13 3.39 18.37 -1.74
C ARG A 13 2.39 17.26 -1.42
N ILE A 14 2.62 16.04 -1.92
CA ILE A 14 1.75 14.89 -1.65
C ILE A 14 1.75 14.53 -0.16
N ILE A 15 2.93 14.47 0.46
CA ILE A 15 3.03 14.17 1.89
C ILE A 15 2.34 15.25 2.73
N LEU A 16 2.51 16.53 2.38
CA LEU A 16 1.81 17.63 3.06
C LEU A 16 0.29 17.53 2.91
N TYR A 17 -0.19 17.20 1.70
CA TYR A 17 -1.60 16.98 1.46
C TYR A 17 -2.13 15.79 2.29
N ALA A 18 -1.47 14.64 2.24
CA ALA A 18 -1.82 13.44 3.01
C ALA A 18 -1.92 13.72 4.51
N ARG A 19 -0.95 14.47 5.08
CA ARG A 19 -0.97 14.86 6.50
C ARG A 19 -2.15 15.72 6.89
N SER A 20 -2.71 16.49 5.95
CA SER A 20 -3.86 17.37 6.21
C SER A 20 -5.22 16.66 6.15
N ARG A 21 -5.26 15.41 5.67
CA ARG A 21 -6.49 14.61 5.55
C ARG A 21 -6.85 13.92 6.88
N PRO A 22 -8.12 13.51 7.08
CA PRO A 22 -8.47 12.57 8.13
C PRO A 22 -7.58 11.32 8.04
N ASN A 23 -7.17 10.76 9.19
CA ASN A 23 -6.20 9.66 9.24
C ASN A 23 -4.84 9.96 8.59
N GLY A 24 -4.46 11.23 8.41
CA GLY A 24 -3.26 11.62 7.66
C GLY A 24 -1.96 10.95 8.09
N LYS A 25 -1.83 10.59 9.38
CA LYS A 25 -0.70 9.76 9.87
C LYS A 25 -0.69 8.37 9.22
N MET A 26 -1.82 7.69 9.15
CA MET A 26 -1.95 6.35 8.55
C MET A 26 -1.79 6.39 7.01
N ILE A 27 -2.23 7.48 6.38
CA ILE A 27 -2.05 7.68 4.93
C ILE A 27 -0.55 7.78 4.61
N VAL A 28 0.19 8.61 5.36
CA VAL A 28 1.65 8.70 5.20
C VAL A 28 2.34 7.38 5.53
N ASP A 29 1.92 6.70 6.61
CA ASP A 29 2.44 5.37 6.97
C ASP A 29 2.26 4.36 5.81
N SER A 30 1.12 4.39 5.12
CA SER A 30 0.84 3.52 3.97
C SER A 30 1.77 3.80 2.79
N MET A 31 2.19 5.05 2.58
CA MET A 31 3.15 5.44 1.54
C MET A 31 4.58 4.98 1.86
N GLU A 32 4.96 4.92 3.15
CA GLU A 32 6.32 4.59 3.59
C GLU A 32 6.50 3.08 3.85
N ASN A 33 5.55 2.48 4.57
CA ASN A 33 5.64 1.11 5.07
C ASN A 33 4.82 0.13 4.24
N GLY A 34 3.83 0.61 3.47
CA GLY A 34 2.94 -0.21 2.65
C GLY A 34 1.60 -0.49 3.34
N SER A 35 0.69 -1.10 2.59
CA SER A 35 -0.67 -1.40 3.02
C SER A 35 -0.72 -2.41 4.18
N TYR A 36 -1.94 -2.68 4.65
CA TYR A 36 -2.21 -3.88 5.41
C TYR A 36 -1.84 -5.14 4.61
N VAL A 37 -1.12 -6.06 5.26
CA VAL A 37 -0.81 -7.37 4.69
C VAL A 37 -1.78 -8.37 5.31
N ARG A 38 -2.59 -9.00 4.46
CA ARG A 38 -3.51 -10.07 4.86
C ARG A 38 -2.72 -11.17 5.57
N ARG A 39 -3.12 -11.51 6.80
CA ARG A 39 -2.41 -12.53 7.58
C ARG A 39 -2.88 -13.93 7.22
N MET A 40 -1.99 -14.91 7.36
CA MET A 40 -2.38 -16.32 7.46
C MET A 40 -2.86 -16.59 8.89
N ILE A 41 -4.07 -17.11 9.02
CA ILE A 41 -4.64 -17.55 10.30
C ILE A 41 -4.59 -19.08 10.34
N ALA A 42 -4.13 -19.63 11.46
CA ALA A 42 -4.26 -21.05 11.76
C ALA A 42 -5.59 -21.28 12.50
N THR A 43 -6.36 -22.27 12.07
CA THR A 43 -7.51 -22.74 12.86
C THR A 43 -6.97 -23.43 14.12
N PRO A 44 -7.37 -23.04 15.34
CA PRO A 44 -6.95 -23.75 16.55
C PRO A 44 -7.45 -25.20 16.49
N GLY A 45 -6.55 -26.17 16.57
CA GLY A 45 -6.94 -27.57 16.70
C GLY A 45 -7.68 -27.80 18.02
N GLU A 46 -8.84 -28.45 17.99
CA GLU A 46 -9.58 -28.79 19.20
C GLU A 46 -8.73 -29.68 20.13
N PRO A 47 -8.52 -29.30 21.41
CA PRO A 47 -7.59 -29.99 22.30
C PRO A 47 -8.07 -31.39 22.74
N ASP A 48 -9.35 -31.73 22.57
CA ASP A 48 -9.95 -32.95 23.12
C ASP A 48 -10.06 -34.13 22.12
N LEU A 49 -9.63 -33.96 20.86
CA LEU A 49 -9.63 -35.07 19.90
C LEU A 49 -8.34 -35.91 20.01
N PRO A 50 -8.42 -37.26 20.11
CA PRO A 50 -7.25 -38.15 20.14
C PRO A 50 -6.50 -38.22 18.80
N VAL A 51 -6.98 -37.52 17.78
CA VAL A 51 -6.38 -37.41 16.45
C VAL A 51 -5.81 -36.00 16.33
N LEU A 52 -4.50 -35.90 16.15
CA LEU A 52 -3.81 -34.65 15.83
C LEU A 52 -4.34 -34.15 14.47
N VAL A 53 -5.34 -33.27 14.50
CA VAL A 53 -5.80 -32.57 13.30
C VAL A 53 -4.67 -31.62 12.89
N PRO A 54 -4.13 -31.71 11.66
CA PRO A 54 -3.13 -30.76 11.21
C PRO A 54 -3.71 -29.34 11.25
N GLU A 55 -2.96 -28.39 11.81
CA GLU A 55 -3.31 -26.96 11.76
C GLU A 55 -3.45 -26.54 10.29
N SER A 56 -4.69 -26.25 9.87
CA SER A 56 -4.95 -25.69 8.55
C SER A 56 -4.76 -24.19 8.58
N PHE A 57 -3.93 -23.67 7.68
CA PHE A 57 -3.76 -22.24 7.48
C PHE A 57 -4.67 -21.76 6.33
N TYR A 58 -5.35 -20.64 6.55
CA TYR A 58 -6.13 -19.95 5.52
C TYR A 58 -5.83 -18.45 5.55
N GLU A 59 -6.11 -17.76 4.44
CA GLU A 59 -6.00 -16.30 4.40
C GLU A 59 -7.13 -15.66 5.21
N GLN A 60 -6.78 -14.70 6.06
CA GLN A 60 -7.72 -13.97 6.90
C GLN A 60 -8.86 -13.38 6.08
N THR A 61 -10.10 -13.77 6.38
CA THR A 61 -11.29 -13.30 5.66
C THR A 61 -11.66 -11.87 6.03
N ASP A 62 -12.50 -11.21 5.22
CA ASP A 62 -12.93 -9.83 5.46
C ASP A 62 -13.71 -9.68 6.79
N GLU A 63 -14.38 -10.74 7.23
CA GLU A 63 -15.12 -10.83 8.49
C GLU A 63 -14.19 -10.87 9.72
N GLU A 64 -12.95 -11.30 9.54
CA GLU A 64 -11.92 -11.38 10.59
C GLU A 64 -11.04 -10.13 10.64
N LEU A 65 -11.27 -9.14 9.78
CA LEU A 65 -10.54 -7.88 9.80
C LEU A 65 -10.89 -7.08 11.06
N THR A 66 -9.87 -6.62 11.76
CA THR A 66 -10.08 -5.72 12.89
C THR A 66 -10.43 -4.31 12.40
N GLU A 67 -11.08 -3.50 13.24
CA GLU A 67 -11.35 -2.09 12.91
C GLU A 67 -10.07 -1.32 12.50
N ASN A 68 -8.92 -1.69 13.07
CA ASN A 68 -7.64 -1.10 12.72
C ASN A 68 -7.14 -1.56 11.34
N ASP A 69 -7.37 -2.82 10.98
CA ASP A 69 -7.01 -3.35 9.66
C ASP A 69 -7.82 -2.65 8.57
N ILE A 70 -9.13 -2.47 8.80
CA ILE A 70 -10.02 -1.71 7.91
C ILE A 70 -9.54 -0.26 7.76
N LYS A 71 -9.16 0.41 8.86
CA LYS A 71 -8.62 1.78 8.80
C LYS A 71 -7.32 1.87 8.01
N ARG A 72 -6.46 0.85 8.06
CA ARG A 72 -5.23 0.79 7.26
C ARG A 72 -5.53 0.60 5.78
N ILE A 73 -6.50 -0.25 5.43
CA ILE A 73 -6.94 -0.45 4.05
C ILE A 73 -7.48 0.87 3.47
N ASP A 74 -8.41 1.53 4.18
CA ASP A 74 -8.95 2.83 3.75
C ASP A 74 -7.85 3.91 3.62
N ALA A 75 -6.90 3.95 4.55
CA ALA A 75 -5.78 4.87 4.47
C ALA A 75 -4.86 4.59 3.26
N ASN A 76 -4.64 3.33 2.91
CA ASN A 76 -3.89 2.95 1.71
C ASN A 76 -4.63 3.35 0.43
N ASP A 77 -5.94 3.13 0.36
CA ASP A 77 -6.76 3.55 -0.79
C ASP A 77 -6.72 5.07 -0.98
N GLN A 78 -6.83 5.83 0.11
CA GLN A 78 -6.68 7.29 0.08
C GLN A 78 -5.26 7.71 -0.33
N ALA A 79 -4.23 6.98 0.09
CA ALA A 79 -2.85 7.24 -0.32
C ALA A 79 -2.65 7.00 -1.82
N ILE A 80 -3.18 5.90 -2.35
CA ILE A 80 -3.18 5.57 -3.78
C ILE A 80 -3.85 6.70 -4.57
N GLN A 81 -5.09 7.05 -4.21
CA GLN A 81 -5.82 8.14 -4.88
C GLN A 81 -5.04 9.45 -4.87
N THR A 82 -4.43 9.80 -3.74
CA THR A 82 -3.62 11.02 -3.61
C THR A 82 -2.40 11.00 -4.54
N ILE A 83 -1.71 9.86 -4.64
CA ILE A 83 -0.57 9.69 -5.53
C ILE A 83 -1.02 9.81 -6.99
N LEU A 84 -2.04 9.04 -7.38
CA LEU A 84 -2.55 8.99 -8.75
C LEU A 84 -3.02 10.35 -9.27
N LEU A 85 -3.71 11.16 -8.43
CA LEU A 85 -4.09 12.53 -8.78
C LEU A 85 -2.90 13.45 -9.08
N GLY A 86 -1.72 13.10 -8.55
CA GLY A 86 -0.47 13.80 -8.78
C GLY A 86 0.27 13.38 -10.04
N LEU A 87 -0.09 12.27 -10.68
CA LEU A 87 0.66 11.66 -11.78
C LEU A 87 0.15 12.11 -13.16
N PRO A 88 1.05 12.28 -14.15
CA PRO A 88 0.67 12.35 -15.54
C PRO A 88 0.32 10.95 -16.08
N GLU A 89 -0.42 10.91 -17.18
CA GLU A 89 -1.01 9.70 -17.76
C GLU A 89 0.01 8.64 -18.18
N ASP A 90 1.17 9.05 -18.69
CA ASP A 90 2.27 8.16 -19.09
C ASP A 90 2.88 7.40 -17.90
N ILE A 91 2.98 8.07 -16.74
CA ILE A 91 3.44 7.44 -15.51
C ILE A 91 2.33 6.58 -14.90
N TYR A 92 1.06 7.01 -14.97
CA TYR A 92 -0.08 6.22 -14.52
C TYR A 92 -0.14 4.85 -15.21
N ALA A 93 -0.01 4.81 -16.55
CA ALA A 93 -0.01 3.57 -17.30
C ALA A 93 1.13 2.62 -16.93
N ALA A 94 2.23 3.12 -16.35
CA ALA A 94 3.35 2.32 -15.90
C ALA A 94 3.21 1.82 -14.45
N VAL A 95 2.18 2.27 -13.72
CA VAL A 95 1.92 1.91 -12.32
C VAL A 95 0.52 1.35 -12.07
N ASP A 96 -0.27 1.12 -13.12
CA ASP A 96 -1.66 0.66 -13.03
C ASP A 96 -1.82 -0.74 -12.44
N SER A 97 -0.78 -1.57 -12.54
CA SER A 97 -0.75 -2.94 -12.02
C SER A 97 -0.37 -3.05 -10.54
N TYR A 98 0.00 -1.96 -9.87
CA TYR A 98 0.43 -2.00 -8.47
C TYR A 98 -0.73 -1.73 -7.51
N GLU A 99 -0.78 -2.48 -6.43
CA GLU A 99 -1.93 -2.51 -5.52
C GLU A 99 -1.71 -1.66 -4.25
N THR A 100 -0.46 -1.28 -3.94
CA THR A 100 -0.15 -0.51 -2.74
C THR A 100 0.42 0.86 -3.03
N ALA A 101 0.11 1.83 -2.17
CA ALA A 101 0.63 3.20 -2.29
C ALA A 101 2.16 3.24 -2.31
N LYS A 102 2.80 2.39 -1.50
CA LYS A 102 4.26 2.27 -1.42
C LYS A 102 4.88 1.78 -2.73
N GLU A 103 4.36 0.70 -3.32
CA GLU A 103 4.89 0.15 -4.57
C GLU A 103 4.74 1.14 -5.71
N ILE A 104 3.58 1.80 -5.81
CA ILE A 104 3.36 2.87 -6.79
C ILE A 104 4.39 3.98 -6.59
N LEU A 105 4.57 4.46 -5.36
CA LEU A 105 5.51 5.54 -5.08
C LEU A 105 6.97 5.17 -5.39
N GLU A 106 7.36 3.93 -5.07
CA GLU A 106 8.68 3.41 -5.38
C GLU A 106 8.91 3.27 -6.88
N ARG A 107 7.90 2.76 -7.62
CA ARG A 107 7.97 2.67 -9.08
C ARG A 107 8.07 4.04 -9.73
N VAL A 108 7.27 5.01 -9.29
CA VAL A 108 7.36 6.41 -9.73
C VAL A 108 8.78 6.92 -9.49
N ARG A 109 9.32 6.74 -8.29
CA ARG A 109 10.70 7.17 -7.95
C ARG A 109 11.75 6.59 -8.89
N GLN A 110 11.61 5.31 -9.27
CA GLN A 110 12.52 4.66 -10.22
C GLN A 110 12.40 5.29 -11.62
N LEU A 111 11.18 5.48 -12.12
CA LEU A 111 10.93 6.12 -13.42
C LEU A 111 11.51 7.54 -13.47
N MET A 112 11.39 8.29 -12.37
CA MET A 112 11.91 9.67 -12.29
C MET A 112 13.42 9.78 -12.24
N LYS A 113 14.12 8.75 -11.75
CA LYS A 113 15.59 8.74 -11.72
C LYS A 113 16.20 8.45 -13.09
N GLY A 114 15.39 8.09 -14.09
CA GLY A 114 15.86 7.47 -15.32
C GLY A 114 16.34 6.06 -15.03
N SER A 115 15.77 5.08 -15.72
CA SER A 115 16.39 3.75 -15.75
C SER A 115 17.71 3.87 -16.49
N ASP A 116 18.82 4.05 -15.76
CA ASP A 116 20.13 3.57 -16.20
C ASP A 116 20.06 2.03 -16.22
N ILE A 117 19.37 1.50 -17.22
CA ILE A 117 19.54 0.11 -17.63
C ILE A 117 20.32 0.21 -18.92
N GLY A 118 21.63 0.03 -18.77
CA GLY A 118 22.56 -0.10 -19.88
C GLY A 118 22.10 -1.19 -20.83
N GLU A 119 22.24 -0.86 -22.11
CA GLU A 119 22.06 -1.67 -23.30
C GLU A 119 22.89 -2.96 -23.27
#